data_AF-A0A917MBS9-F1
#
_entry.id   AF-A0A917MBS9-F1
#
_cell.length_a   1.000
_cell.length_b   1.000
_cell.length_c   1.000
_cell.angle_alpha   90.00
_cell.angle_beta   90.00
_cell.angle_gamma   90.00
#
_symmetry.space_group_name_H-M   'P 1'
#
loop_
_entity.id
_entity.type
_entity.pdbx_description
1 polymer ?
#
loop_
_entity_poly.entity_id
_entity_poly.type
_entity_poly.pdbx_seq_one_letter_code
_entity_poly.pdbx_strand_id
1 'polypeptide(L)'
;MAVMLVIGTSPVLAQSNLKEGNNNFALYTKSKDFKHLEAARKFADEAFKTKRDSTNFRNILLRGLVYSTLAVVDSNRTQAYAMDPTSIALSALKRLTNRPVNYEDQPQIDYIKRSLANAYLIKANRAVAKANYEEAFHQYHKVDSISGSAIDVKHNLAVLSTKIGSDEEAIKRYQAFTRQQETSSPIYILELAELYRKKGDNREMLNTLLAGREQFPESKEILFTLINTYMANETYSAIVPLADEAIGHEPENVGLNYIAGYANEMEGNDSAAKRFYEKVISLDANNFEGNLELGLLHLKAYIANPADEERQNKAQEYLLKANQIQPSEVNTLKSLAVLYSQSGDVIQLERVNNILNQLTIN
;
A
#
# COMPACT_ATOMS: atom_id res chain seq x y z
N MET A 1 -73.28 9.80 -2.59
CA MET A 1 -72.15 9.55 -3.50
C MET A 1 -71.35 10.84 -3.63
N ALA A 2 -70.19 10.93 -2.99
CA ALA A 2 -69.27 12.05 -3.18
C ALA A 2 -68.29 11.66 -4.29
N VAL A 3 -68.36 12.36 -5.42
CA VAL A 3 -67.42 12.20 -6.53
C VAL A 3 -66.11 12.88 -6.12
N MET A 4 -65.10 12.08 -5.76
CA MET A 4 -63.73 12.56 -5.62
C MET A 4 -63.21 12.93 -7.01
N LEU A 5 -63.16 14.23 -7.29
CA LEU A 5 -62.50 14.77 -8.48
C LEU A 5 -60.99 14.62 -8.29
N VAL A 6 -60.40 13.55 -8.84
CA VAL A 6 -58.94 13.44 -8.95
C VAL A 6 -58.52 14.45 -10.03
N ILE A 7 -58.10 15.64 -9.61
CA ILE A 7 -57.51 16.63 -10.50
C ILE A 7 -56.16 16.09 -10.95
N GLY A 8 -56.15 15.35 -12.05
CA GLY A 8 -54.94 15.00 -12.76
C GLY A 8 -54.28 16.29 -13.24
N THR A 9 -53.02 16.50 -12.85
CA THR A 9 -52.21 17.63 -13.34
C THR A 9 -52.17 17.60 -14.87
N SER A 10 -52.64 18.67 -15.51
CA SER A 10 -52.74 18.77 -16.97
C SER A 10 -51.34 18.80 -17.61
N PRO A 11 -51.11 18.14 -18.76
CA PRO A 11 -49.80 18.05 -19.42
C PRO A 11 -49.15 19.41 -19.76
N VAL A 12 -49.96 20.46 -19.90
CA VAL A 12 -49.51 21.85 -20.13
C VAL A 12 -48.72 22.41 -18.95
N LEU A 13 -49.11 22.09 -17.71
CA LEU A 13 -48.42 22.58 -16.52
C LEU A 13 -47.05 21.92 -16.34
N ALA A 14 -46.93 20.61 -16.62
CA ALA A 14 -45.65 19.91 -16.56
C ALA A 14 -44.65 20.45 -17.61
N GLN A 15 -45.12 20.78 -18.82
CA GLN A 15 -44.30 21.39 -19.86
C GLN A 15 -43.83 22.81 -19.47
N SER A 16 -44.68 23.57 -18.79
CA SER A 16 -44.31 24.88 -18.22
C SER A 16 -43.22 24.75 -17.15
N ASN A 17 -43.36 23.78 -16.23
CA ASN A 17 -42.38 23.54 -15.17
C ASN A 17 -41.02 23.10 -15.73
N LEU A 18 -41.00 22.24 -16.75
CA LEU A 18 -39.77 21.85 -17.42
C LEU A 18 -39.02 23.05 -18.01
N LYS A 19 -39.74 23.99 -18.65
CA LYS A 19 -39.14 25.20 -19.23
C LYS A 19 -38.55 26.09 -18.14
N GLU A 20 -39.31 26.40 -17.09
CA GLU A 20 -38.85 27.27 -16.00
C GLU A 20 -37.69 26.65 -15.21
N GLY A 21 -37.70 25.33 -15.01
CA GLY A 21 -36.59 24.62 -14.39
C GLY A 21 -35.31 24.70 -15.21
N ASN A 22 -35.38 24.52 -16.53
CA ASN A 22 -34.23 24.69 -17.42
C ASN A 22 -33.70 26.14 -17.43
N ASN A 23 -34.59 27.14 -17.46
CA ASN A 23 -34.20 28.54 -17.42
C ASN A 23 -33.45 28.88 -16.12
N ASN A 24 -33.99 28.46 -14.97
CA ASN A 24 -33.34 28.67 -13.68
C ASN A 24 -32.01 27.93 -13.57
N PHE A 25 -31.93 26.70 -14.10
CA PHE A 25 -30.66 25.97 -14.13
C PHE A 25 -29.62 26.70 -15.00
N ALA A 26 -30.02 27.23 -16.15
CA ALA A 26 -29.15 28.02 -17.02
C ALA A 26 -28.71 29.36 -16.40
N LEU A 27 -29.57 29.99 -15.60
CA LEU A 27 -29.18 31.17 -14.81
C LEU A 27 -28.14 30.79 -13.75
N TYR A 28 -28.36 29.69 -13.02
CA TYR A 28 -27.39 29.18 -12.06
C TYR A 28 -26.03 28.88 -12.71
N THR A 29 -26.00 28.22 -13.87
CA THR A 29 -24.72 27.87 -14.50
C THR A 29 -23.89 29.09 -14.86
N LYS A 30 -24.53 30.23 -15.14
CA LYS A 30 -23.91 31.53 -15.41
C LYS A 30 -23.53 32.30 -14.13
N SER A 31 -24.46 32.46 -13.19
CA SER A 31 -24.26 33.34 -12.02
C SER A 31 -23.66 32.65 -10.81
N LYS A 32 -23.77 31.32 -10.72
CA LYS A 32 -23.48 30.50 -9.53
C LYS A 32 -24.29 30.87 -8.27
N ASP A 33 -25.31 31.72 -8.39
CA ASP A 33 -26.20 32.06 -7.27
C ASP A 33 -27.11 30.86 -6.95
N PHE A 34 -26.96 30.33 -5.73
CA PHE A 34 -27.70 29.18 -5.23
C PHE A 34 -29.22 29.34 -5.32
N LYS A 35 -29.75 30.57 -5.26
CA LYS A 35 -31.19 30.83 -5.40
C LYS A 35 -31.76 30.29 -6.71
N HIS A 36 -31.01 30.41 -7.81
CA HIS A 36 -31.43 29.87 -9.10
C HIS A 36 -31.38 28.34 -9.13
N LEU A 37 -30.41 27.72 -8.46
CA LEU A 37 -30.34 26.26 -8.35
C LEU A 37 -31.50 25.71 -7.51
N GLU A 38 -31.84 26.39 -6.43
CA GLU A 38 -32.99 26.02 -5.59
C GLU A 38 -34.31 26.19 -6.34
N ALA A 39 -34.48 27.26 -7.11
CA ALA A 39 -35.64 27.46 -7.98
C ALA A 39 -35.72 26.35 -9.05
N ALA A 40 -34.59 26.02 -9.70
CA ALA A 40 -34.53 24.93 -10.67
C ALA A 40 -34.94 23.58 -10.05
N ARG A 41 -34.53 23.31 -8.79
CA ARG A 41 -34.96 22.11 -8.04
C ARG A 41 -36.46 22.06 -7.88
N LYS A 42 -37.09 23.14 -7.40
CA LYS A 42 -38.54 23.22 -7.20
C LYS A 42 -39.29 22.90 -8.51
N PHE A 43 -38.89 23.53 -9.61
CA PHE A 43 -39.51 23.25 -10.91
C PHE A 43 -39.23 21.82 -11.43
N ALA A 44 -38.03 21.28 -11.19
CA ALA A 44 -37.71 19.89 -11.56
C ALA A 44 -38.52 18.86 -10.75
N ASP A 45 -38.85 19.15 -9.49
CA ASP A 45 -39.74 18.34 -8.66
C ASP A 45 -41.19 18.42 -9.13
N GLU A 46 -41.67 19.63 -9.42
CA GLU A 46 -43.01 19.88 -9.96
C GLU A 46 -43.20 19.23 -11.35
N ALA A 47 -42.15 19.17 -12.17
CA ALA A 47 -42.15 18.48 -13.45
C ALA A 47 -42.03 16.94 -13.34
N PHE A 48 -41.98 16.36 -12.13
CA PHE A 48 -41.73 14.93 -11.90
C PHE A 48 -42.76 14.30 -10.92
N LYS A 49 -44.01 14.75 -10.92
CA LYS A 49 -45.02 14.29 -9.95
C LYS A 49 -45.70 12.97 -10.30
N THR A 50 -46.02 12.74 -11.57
CA THR A 50 -46.80 11.57 -11.97
C THR A 50 -45.92 10.44 -12.51
N LYS A 51 -46.49 9.23 -12.60
CA LYS A 51 -45.82 8.10 -13.26
C LYS A 51 -45.48 8.38 -14.73
N ARG A 52 -46.28 9.20 -15.42
CA ARG A 52 -46.01 9.62 -16.80
C ARG A 52 -44.86 10.62 -16.87
N ASP A 53 -44.83 11.57 -15.96
CA ASP A 53 -43.74 12.56 -15.89
C ASP A 53 -42.43 11.87 -15.57
N SER A 54 -42.49 10.86 -14.69
CA SER A 54 -41.30 10.16 -14.26
C SER A 54 -40.65 9.42 -15.42
N THR A 55 -41.38 8.96 -16.44
CA THR A 55 -40.82 8.30 -17.64
C THR A 55 -40.40 9.25 -18.76
N ASN A 56 -40.68 10.55 -18.65
CA ASN A 56 -40.30 11.53 -19.67
C ASN A 56 -38.80 11.85 -19.61
N PHE A 57 -38.09 11.64 -20.73
CA PHE A 57 -36.65 11.85 -20.82
C PHE A 57 -36.19 13.25 -20.42
N ARG A 58 -36.89 14.32 -20.86
CA ARG A 58 -36.52 15.71 -20.57
C ARG A 58 -36.70 16.05 -19.09
N ASN A 59 -37.74 15.51 -18.45
CA ASN A 59 -37.94 15.68 -17.01
C ASN A 59 -36.85 14.95 -16.22
N ILE A 60 -36.48 13.74 -16.63
CA ILE A 60 -35.36 12.98 -16.03
C ILE A 60 -34.04 13.75 -16.22
N LEU A 61 -33.81 14.32 -17.40
CA LEU A 61 -32.59 15.06 -17.73
C LEU A 61 -32.45 16.32 -16.86
N LEU A 62 -33.49 17.15 -16.78
CA LEU A 62 -33.50 18.33 -15.91
C LEU A 62 -33.26 17.93 -14.45
N ARG A 63 -33.94 16.88 -13.98
CA ARG A 63 -33.77 16.36 -12.62
C ARG A 63 -32.33 15.88 -12.38
N GLY A 64 -31.74 15.18 -13.33
CA GLY A 64 -30.34 14.73 -13.27
C GLY A 64 -29.35 15.89 -13.21
N LEU A 65 -29.52 16.90 -14.05
CA LEU A 65 -28.68 18.11 -14.09
C LEU A 65 -28.72 18.86 -12.75
N VAL A 66 -29.92 19.12 -12.25
CA VAL A 66 -30.11 19.87 -11.00
C VAL A 66 -29.58 19.10 -9.80
N TYR A 67 -29.95 17.83 -9.64
CA TYR A 67 -29.55 17.06 -8.45
C TYR A 67 -28.09 16.64 -8.46
N SER A 68 -27.47 16.40 -9.62
CA SER A 68 -26.02 16.15 -9.69
C SER A 68 -25.22 17.39 -9.30
N THR A 69 -25.72 18.58 -9.66
CA THR A 69 -25.13 19.86 -9.25
C THR A 69 -25.30 20.12 -7.76
N LEU A 70 -26.50 19.92 -7.21
CA LEU A 70 -26.78 20.04 -5.76
C LEU A 70 -25.92 19.07 -4.94
N ALA A 71 -25.68 17.86 -5.46
CA ALA A 71 -24.85 16.88 -4.78
C ALA A 71 -23.42 17.37 -4.51
N VAL A 72 -22.90 18.26 -5.36
CA VAL A 72 -21.58 18.92 -5.23
C VAL A 72 -21.69 20.22 -4.43
N VAL A 73 -22.57 21.14 -4.85
CA VAL A 73 -22.65 22.50 -4.32
C VAL A 73 -23.12 22.52 -2.87
N ASP A 74 -24.05 21.63 -2.52
CA ASP A 74 -24.51 21.43 -1.16
C ASP A 74 -23.99 20.09 -0.61
N SER A 75 -22.67 19.88 -0.68
CA SER A 75 -22.00 18.64 -0.24
C SER A 75 -22.17 18.33 1.24
N ASN A 76 -22.59 19.32 2.05
CA ASN A 76 -22.87 19.18 3.47
C ASN A 76 -24.36 19.01 3.79
N ARG A 77 -25.23 19.01 2.76
CA ARG A 77 -26.68 18.88 2.90
C ARG A 77 -27.28 19.90 3.87
N THR A 78 -26.90 21.16 3.67
CA THR A 78 -27.45 22.29 4.42
C THR A 78 -28.95 22.51 4.13
N GLN A 79 -29.42 22.08 2.96
CA GLN A 79 -30.85 22.09 2.63
C GLN A 79 -31.52 20.76 2.98
N ALA A 80 -32.83 20.82 3.23
CA ALA A 80 -33.65 19.62 3.35
C ALA A 80 -33.94 18.99 1.98
N TYR A 81 -33.77 17.67 1.89
CA TYR A 81 -34.11 16.87 0.72
C TYR A 81 -34.91 15.65 1.14
N ALA A 82 -35.91 15.27 0.34
CA ALA A 82 -36.67 14.03 0.56
C ALA A 82 -35.80 12.76 0.38
N MET A 83 -34.76 12.85 -0.44
CA MET A 83 -33.77 11.81 -0.68
C MET A 83 -32.43 12.47 -1.01
N ASP A 84 -31.31 11.82 -0.69
CA ASP A 84 -29.98 12.36 -0.97
C ASP A 84 -29.83 12.75 -2.46
N PRO A 85 -29.37 13.99 -2.76
CA PRO A 85 -29.17 14.45 -4.13
C PRO A 85 -28.33 13.51 -4.99
N THR A 86 -27.31 12.86 -4.43
CA THR A 86 -26.49 11.89 -5.16
C THR A 86 -27.31 10.68 -5.60
N SER A 87 -28.21 10.18 -4.74
CA SER A 87 -29.10 9.05 -5.05
C SER A 87 -30.10 9.40 -6.16
N ILE A 88 -30.70 10.59 -6.10
CA ILE A 88 -31.64 11.06 -7.13
C ILE A 88 -30.91 11.20 -8.47
N ALA A 89 -29.75 11.85 -8.48
CA ALA A 89 -28.95 12.06 -9.67
C ALA A 89 -28.44 10.74 -10.27
N LEU A 90 -28.00 9.78 -9.45
CA LEU A 90 -27.60 8.45 -9.92
C LEU A 90 -28.78 7.71 -10.57
N SER A 91 -29.96 7.76 -9.95
CA SER A 91 -31.18 7.17 -10.51
C SER A 91 -31.54 7.81 -11.85
N ALA A 92 -31.47 9.14 -11.96
CA ALA A 92 -31.68 9.86 -13.20
C ALA A 92 -30.67 9.42 -14.28
N LEU A 93 -29.37 9.40 -13.96
CA LEU A 93 -28.31 8.98 -14.88
C LEU A 93 -28.57 7.56 -15.42
N LYS A 94 -28.83 6.59 -14.53
CA LYS A 94 -29.14 5.20 -14.93
C LYS A 94 -30.30 5.12 -15.91
N ARG A 95 -31.33 5.96 -15.73
CA ARG A 95 -32.53 5.98 -16.59
C ARG A 95 -32.30 6.71 -17.91
N LEU A 96 -31.39 7.69 -17.94
CA LEU A 96 -30.99 8.37 -19.17
C LEU A 96 -30.12 7.47 -20.04
N THR A 97 -29.33 6.58 -19.43
CA THR A 97 -28.37 5.71 -20.12
C THR A 97 -28.84 4.26 -20.27
N ASN A 98 -30.10 3.95 -19.97
CA ASN A 98 -30.66 2.60 -20.15
C ASN A 98 -31.07 2.28 -21.61
N ARG A 99 -30.95 3.27 -22.49
CA ARG A 99 -31.24 3.21 -23.93
C ARG A 99 -30.14 3.98 -24.66
N PRO A 100 -29.97 3.77 -25.99
CA PRO A 100 -29.07 4.58 -26.80
C PRO A 100 -29.35 6.07 -26.60
N VAL A 101 -28.29 6.81 -26.27
CA VAL A 101 -28.35 8.25 -26.00
C VAL A 101 -28.22 9.01 -27.31
N ASN A 102 -29.09 10.00 -27.53
CA ASN A 102 -28.97 10.90 -28.68
C ASN A 102 -27.72 11.77 -28.54
N TYR A 103 -27.02 12.01 -29.64
CA TYR A 103 -25.79 12.82 -29.66
C TYR A 103 -25.99 14.23 -29.05
N GLU A 104 -27.15 14.86 -29.27
CA GLU A 104 -27.48 16.19 -28.74
C GLU A 104 -27.60 16.26 -27.21
N ASP A 105 -27.87 15.12 -26.56
CA ASP A 105 -28.06 15.02 -25.11
C ASP A 105 -26.77 14.59 -24.38
N GLN A 106 -25.77 14.16 -25.14
CA GLN A 106 -24.49 13.66 -24.63
C GLN A 106 -23.76 14.68 -23.73
N PRO A 107 -23.66 15.98 -24.08
CA PRO A 107 -22.97 16.96 -23.22
C PRO A 107 -23.59 17.11 -21.83
N GLN A 108 -24.92 17.07 -21.74
CA GLN A 108 -25.67 17.16 -20.48
C GLN A 108 -25.51 15.88 -19.67
N ILE A 109 -25.51 14.71 -20.31
CA ILE A 109 -25.27 13.43 -19.63
C ILE A 109 -23.84 13.38 -19.09
N ASP A 110 -22.85 13.83 -19.85
CA ASP A 110 -21.47 13.88 -19.39
C ASP A 110 -21.26 14.92 -18.29
N TYR A 111 -22.01 16.03 -18.31
CA TYR A 111 -22.08 16.94 -17.16
C TYR A 111 -22.60 16.23 -15.91
N ILE A 112 -23.70 15.45 -16.02
CA ILE A 112 -24.25 14.68 -14.89
C ILE A 112 -23.22 13.68 -14.36
N LYS A 113 -22.54 12.94 -15.25
CA LYS A 113 -21.47 12.00 -14.85
C LYS A 113 -20.34 12.69 -14.11
N ARG A 114 -19.81 13.79 -14.64
CA ARG A 114 -18.73 14.57 -14.01
C ARG A 114 -19.15 15.11 -12.63
N SER A 115 -20.34 15.71 -12.53
CA SER A 115 -20.84 16.23 -11.25
C SER A 115 -21.09 15.11 -10.23
N LEU A 116 -21.62 13.96 -10.66
CA LEU A 116 -21.77 12.79 -9.79
C LEU A 116 -20.42 12.24 -9.33
N ALA A 117 -19.44 12.08 -10.22
CA ALA A 117 -18.10 11.66 -9.89
C ALA A 117 -17.47 12.61 -8.85
N ASN A 118 -17.59 13.93 -9.03
CA ASN A 118 -17.13 14.92 -8.07
C ASN A 118 -17.85 14.81 -6.71
N ALA A 119 -19.17 14.61 -6.71
CA ALA A 119 -19.92 14.44 -5.47
C ALA A 119 -19.48 13.19 -4.70
N TYR A 120 -19.24 12.08 -5.40
CA TYR A 120 -18.72 10.85 -4.80
C TYR A 120 -17.28 11.02 -4.30
N LEU A 121 -16.43 11.74 -5.04
CA LEU A 121 -15.07 12.05 -4.62
C LEU A 121 -15.03 12.89 -3.33
N ILE A 122 -15.91 13.89 -3.20
CA ILE A 122 -16.03 14.68 -1.96
C ILE A 122 -16.44 13.78 -0.78
N LYS A 123 -17.39 12.87 -0.98
CA LYS A 123 -17.79 11.90 0.06
C LYS A 123 -16.65 10.96 0.41
N ALA A 124 -15.93 10.45 -0.58
CA ALA A 124 -14.78 9.57 -0.39
C ALA A 124 -13.67 10.24 0.42
N ASN A 125 -13.25 11.45 0.04
CA ASN A 125 -12.22 12.22 0.75
C ASN A 125 -12.63 12.55 2.18
N ARG A 126 -13.90 12.86 2.42
CA ARG A 126 -14.43 13.07 3.77
C ARG A 126 -14.37 11.80 4.60
N ALA A 127 -14.66 10.64 4.00
CA ALA A 127 -14.58 9.36 4.68
C ALA A 127 -13.12 9.00 5.01
N VAL A 128 -12.17 9.23 4.08
CA VAL A 128 -10.72 9.10 4.33
C VAL A 128 -10.28 9.98 5.51
N ALA A 129 -10.68 11.26 5.52
CA ALA A 129 -10.33 12.19 6.61
C ALA A 129 -10.89 11.77 7.99
N LYS A 130 -11.91 10.91 8.01
CA LYS A 130 -12.51 10.33 9.22
C LYS A 130 -12.02 8.91 9.51
N ALA A 131 -11.03 8.41 8.74
CA ALA A 131 -10.55 7.03 8.79
C ALA A 131 -11.65 5.97 8.58
N ASN A 132 -12.76 6.33 7.94
CA ASN A 132 -13.79 5.36 7.54
C ASN A 132 -13.44 4.82 6.15
N TYR A 133 -12.53 3.85 6.13
CA TYR A 133 -11.90 3.34 4.91
C TYR A 133 -12.85 2.50 4.05
N GLU A 134 -13.80 1.79 4.65
CA GLU A 134 -14.82 1.02 3.95
C GLU A 134 -15.75 1.95 3.16
N GLU A 135 -16.25 3.01 3.80
CA GLU A 135 -17.06 4.01 3.11
C GLU A 135 -16.24 4.74 2.04
N ALA A 136 -15.00 5.12 2.34
CA ALA A 136 -14.11 5.74 1.34
C ALA A 136 -13.95 4.84 0.11
N PHE A 137 -13.70 3.55 0.31
CA PHE A 137 -13.56 2.56 -0.76
C PHE A 137 -14.84 2.49 -1.61
N HIS A 138 -16.00 2.39 -0.96
CA HIS A 138 -17.29 2.35 -1.68
C HIS A 138 -17.53 3.62 -2.50
N GLN A 139 -17.24 4.80 -1.96
CA GLN A 139 -17.45 6.05 -2.68
C GLN A 139 -16.44 6.23 -3.83
N TYR A 140 -15.16 5.89 -3.63
CA TYR A 140 -14.18 5.88 -4.73
C TYR A 140 -14.54 4.89 -5.83
N HIS A 141 -15.08 3.71 -5.50
CA HIS A 141 -15.56 2.75 -6.49
C HIS A 141 -16.72 3.32 -7.32
N LYS A 142 -17.56 4.19 -6.74
CA LYS A 142 -18.58 4.92 -7.52
C LYS A 142 -17.94 5.88 -8.51
N VAL A 143 -16.92 6.63 -8.10
CA VAL A 143 -16.15 7.52 -9.00
C VAL A 143 -15.62 6.73 -10.20
N ASP A 144 -14.95 5.60 -9.93
CA ASP A 144 -14.36 4.76 -10.96
C ASP A 144 -15.41 4.22 -11.94
N SER A 145 -16.53 3.71 -11.43
CA SER A 145 -17.62 3.17 -12.26
C SER A 145 -18.32 4.19 -13.17
N ILE A 146 -18.30 5.47 -12.81
CA ILE A 146 -19.00 6.54 -13.54
C ILE A 146 -18.10 7.19 -14.59
N SER A 147 -16.82 7.34 -14.26
CA SER A 147 -15.88 8.15 -15.06
C SER A 147 -14.75 7.35 -15.71
N GLY A 148 -14.63 6.04 -15.45
CA GLY A 148 -13.53 5.22 -15.97
C GLY A 148 -12.17 5.75 -15.51
N SER A 149 -12.12 6.13 -14.23
CA SER A 149 -11.40 7.28 -13.69
C SER A 149 -9.86 7.29 -13.83
N ALA A 150 -9.31 8.49 -13.59
CA ALA A 150 -7.89 8.81 -13.55
C ALA A 150 -7.09 7.91 -12.60
N ILE A 151 -5.77 7.85 -12.85
CA ILE A 151 -4.83 7.00 -12.14
C ILE A 151 -4.90 7.16 -10.61
N ASP A 152 -5.17 8.38 -10.12
CA ASP A 152 -5.29 8.71 -8.70
C ASP A 152 -6.44 7.98 -8.00
N VAL A 153 -7.58 7.78 -8.67
CA VAL A 153 -8.72 7.06 -8.08
C VAL A 153 -8.41 5.57 -7.98
N LYS A 154 -7.76 5.01 -9.00
CA LYS A 154 -7.30 3.61 -8.98
C LYS A 154 -6.28 3.40 -7.88
N HIS A 155 -5.38 4.37 -7.66
CA HIS A 155 -4.37 4.33 -6.61
C HIS A 155 -5.03 4.35 -5.24
N ASN A 156 -5.95 5.29 -5.00
CA ASN A 156 -6.72 5.37 -3.76
C ASN A 156 -7.48 4.07 -3.47
N LEU A 157 -8.07 3.44 -4.50
CA LEU A 157 -8.73 2.16 -4.33
C LEU A 157 -7.75 1.03 -3.94
N ALA A 158 -6.54 0.99 -4.52
CA ALA A 158 -5.52 0.01 -4.13
C ALA A 158 -5.11 0.17 -2.66
N VAL A 159 -4.79 1.41 -2.26
CA VAL A 159 -4.42 1.75 -0.88
C VAL A 159 -5.56 1.42 0.10
N LEU A 160 -6.79 1.80 -0.23
CA LEU A 160 -7.95 1.54 0.62
C LEU A 160 -8.24 0.05 0.73
N SER A 161 -8.08 -0.74 -0.35
CA SER A 161 -8.18 -2.20 -0.28
C SER A 161 -7.20 -2.81 0.73
N THR A 162 -5.96 -2.31 0.79
CA THR A 162 -4.99 -2.71 1.82
C THR A 162 -5.46 -2.30 3.22
N LYS A 163 -5.94 -1.06 3.39
CA LYS A 163 -6.37 -0.53 4.70
C LYS A 163 -7.57 -1.27 5.30
N ILE A 164 -8.50 -1.73 4.47
CA ILE A 164 -9.68 -2.51 4.91
C ILE A 164 -9.38 -4.02 5.02
N GLY A 165 -8.14 -4.45 4.81
CA GLY A 165 -7.74 -5.86 4.86
C GLY A 165 -8.29 -6.74 3.73
N SER A 166 -8.76 -6.12 2.64
CA SER A 166 -9.20 -6.84 1.44
C SER A 166 -8.01 -7.19 0.55
N ASP A 167 -7.13 -8.07 1.07
CA ASP A 167 -5.82 -8.36 0.49
C ASP A 167 -5.89 -8.87 -0.96
N GLU A 168 -6.90 -9.68 -1.32
CA GLU A 168 -7.07 -10.18 -2.69
C GLU A 168 -7.39 -9.07 -3.70
N GLU A 169 -8.26 -8.14 -3.30
CA GLU A 169 -8.60 -6.99 -4.13
C GLU A 169 -7.42 -6.01 -4.22
N ALA A 170 -6.68 -5.83 -3.12
CA ALA A 170 -5.46 -5.02 -3.11
C ALA A 170 -4.40 -5.59 -4.07
N ILE A 171 -4.16 -6.91 -4.03
CA ILE A 171 -3.24 -7.61 -4.95
C ILE A 171 -3.66 -7.36 -6.39
N LYS A 172 -4.93 -7.60 -6.73
CA LYS A 172 -5.45 -7.40 -8.09
C LYS A 172 -5.25 -5.95 -8.56
N ARG A 173 -5.45 -4.98 -7.67
CA ARG A 173 -5.28 -3.56 -7.99
C ARG A 173 -3.82 -3.19 -8.20
N TYR A 174 -2.91 -3.59 -7.32
CA TYR A 174 -1.49 -3.33 -7.51
C TYR A 174 -0.90 -4.06 -8.72
N GLN A 175 -1.33 -5.30 -9.00
CA GLN A 175 -0.96 -5.99 -10.24
C GLN A 175 -1.33 -5.20 -11.51
N ALA A 176 -2.46 -4.47 -11.49
CA ALA A 176 -2.85 -3.65 -12.63
C ALA A 176 -1.87 -2.48 -12.85
N PHE A 177 -1.30 -1.92 -11.78
CA PHE A 177 -0.28 -0.88 -11.84
C PHE A 177 1.08 -1.41 -12.32
N THR A 178 1.52 -2.56 -11.78
CA THR A 178 2.88 -3.09 -12.01
C THR A 178 3.07 -3.73 -13.39
N ARG A 179 1.98 -4.05 -14.10
CA ARG A 179 2.00 -4.62 -15.45
C ARG A 179 2.25 -3.60 -16.57
N GLN A 180 2.09 -2.30 -16.31
CA GLN A 180 2.22 -1.24 -17.32
C GLN A 180 3.31 -0.28 -16.88
N GLN A 181 4.36 -0.10 -17.69
CA GLN A 181 5.50 0.75 -17.32
C GLN A 181 5.07 2.20 -17.05
N GLU A 182 4.06 2.70 -17.77
CA GLU A 182 3.57 4.08 -17.63
C GLU A 182 2.87 4.33 -16.29
N THR A 183 2.39 3.28 -15.61
CA THR A 183 1.69 3.39 -14.33
C THR A 183 2.43 2.74 -13.18
N SER A 184 3.45 1.94 -13.47
CA SER A 184 4.24 1.24 -12.47
C SER A 184 5.14 2.21 -11.70
N SER A 185 5.42 1.89 -10.45
CA SER A 185 6.38 2.63 -9.63
C SER A 185 6.95 1.70 -8.54
N PRO A 186 8.13 2.02 -7.97
CA PRO A 186 8.71 1.19 -6.92
C PRO A 186 7.78 0.92 -5.74
N ILE A 187 6.98 1.92 -5.34
CA ILE A 187 6.04 1.77 -4.21
C ILE A 187 4.97 0.70 -4.51
N TYR A 188 4.49 0.58 -5.75
CA TYR A 188 3.49 -0.44 -6.09
C TYR A 188 4.06 -1.85 -6.13
N ILE A 189 5.33 -1.99 -6.51
CA ILE A 189 6.07 -3.26 -6.43
C ILE A 189 6.20 -3.69 -4.96
N LEU A 190 6.64 -2.77 -4.10
CA LEU A 190 6.89 -3.05 -2.68
C LEU A 190 5.59 -3.38 -1.93
N GLU A 191 4.51 -2.64 -2.16
CA GLU A 191 3.18 -2.92 -1.59
C GLU A 191 2.64 -4.28 -2.05
N LEU A 192 2.83 -4.63 -3.33
CA LEU A 192 2.43 -5.95 -3.83
C LEU A 192 3.26 -7.08 -3.22
N ALA A 193 4.58 -6.90 -3.10
CA ALA A 193 5.47 -7.87 -2.45
C ALA A 193 5.08 -8.08 -0.97
N GLU A 194 4.75 -7.01 -0.25
CA GLU A 194 4.31 -7.08 1.15
C GLU A 194 2.98 -7.83 1.30
N LEU A 195 2.03 -7.62 0.39
CA LEU A 195 0.78 -8.38 0.37
C LEU A 195 1.02 -9.87 0.16
N TYR A 196 1.93 -10.24 -0.74
CA TYR A 196 2.31 -11.64 -0.93
C TYR A 196 3.02 -12.23 0.29
N ARG A 197 3.92 -11.46 0.92
CA ARG A 197 4.58 -11.85 2.17
C ARG A 197 3.55 -12.13 3.28
N LYS A 198 2.57 -11.24 3.46
CA LYS A 198 1.48 -11.41 4.45
C LYS A 198 0.65 -12.67 4.20
N LYS A 199 0.47 -13.06 2.94
CA LYS A 199 -0.21 -14.31 2.55
C LYS A 199 0.67 -15.56 2.65
N GLY A 200 1.97 -15.41 2.93
CA GLY A 200 2.94 -16.51 2.89
C GLY A 200 3.25 -17.00 1.47
N ASP A 201 2.94 -16.20 0.43
CA ASP A 201 3.23 -16.55 -0.96
C ASP A 201 4.62 -16.06 -1.37
N ASN A 202 5.64 -16.75 -0.84
CA ASN A 202 7.05 -16.38 -1.05
C ASN A 202 7.44 -16.39 -2.55
N ARG A 203 6.80 -17.25 -3.36
CA ARG A 203 7.08 -17.34 -4.80
C ARG A 203 6.62 -16.08 -5.52
N GLU A 204 5.38 -15.65 -5.29
CA GLU A 204 4.87 -14.43 -5.94
C GLU A 204 5.53 -13.16 -5.39
N MET A 205 5.92 -13.15 -4.11
CA MET A 205 6.74 -12.08 -3.54
C MET A 205 8.07 -11.92 -4.30
N LEU A 206 8.84 -13.01 -4.45
CA LEU A 206 10.11 -12.99 -5.17
C LEU A 206 9.93 -12.60 -6.65
N ASN A 207 8.93 -13.16 -7.34
CA ASN A 207 8.64 -12.80 -8.73
C ASN A 207 8.34 -11.31 -8.87
N THR A 208 7.57 -10.74 -7.93
CA THR A 208 7.23 -9.32 -7.91
C THR A 208 8.46 -8.45 -7.74
N LEU A 209 9.35 -8.79 -6.78
CA LEU A 209 10.57 -8.04 -6.53
C LEU A 209 11.56 -8.14 -7.69
N LEU A 210 11.71 -9.31 -8.31
CA LEU A 210 12.57 -9.51 -9.48
C LEU A 210 12.08 -8.69 -10.69
N ALA A 211 10.78 -8.73 -10.99
CA ALA A 211 10.19 -7.90 -12.03
C ALA A 211 10.35 -6.40 -11.71
N GLY A 212 10.21 -6.02 -10.44
CA GLY A 212 10.45 -4.66 -9.99
C GLY A 212 11.91 -4.21 -10.14
N ARG A 213 12.86 -5.12 -9.90
CA ARG A 213 14.30 -4.87 -10.08
C ARG A 213 14.65 -4.63 -11.55
N GLU A 214 14.01 -5.36 -12.46
CA GLU A 214 14.15 -5.15 -13.91
C GLU A 214 13.58 -3.79 -14.35
N GLN A 215 12.41 -3.40 -13.82
CA GLN A 215 11.77 -2.12 -14.15
C GLN A 215 12.48 -0.91 -13.49
N PHE A 216 13.02 -1.08 -12.29
CA PHE A 216 13.58 -0.02 -11.46
C PHE A 216 14.97 -0.41 -10.91
N PRO A 217 15.99 -0.52 -11.78
CA PRO A 217 17.33 -0.96 -11.38
C PRO A 217 18.07 0.02 -10.45
N GLU A 218 17.56 1.23 -10.23
CA GLU A 218 18.15 2.19 -9.28
C GLU A 218 17.40 2.22 -7.93
N SER A 219 16.35 1.42 -7.78
CA SER A 219 15.54 1.38 -6.56
C SER A 219 16.26 0.56 -5.48
N LYS A 220 16.92 1.25 -4.54
CA LYS A 220 17.55 0.61 -3.39
C LYS A 220 16.55 -0.10 -2.49
N GLU A 221 15.32 0.41 -2.38
CA GLU A 221 14.27 -0.17 -1.55
C GLU A 221 13.86 -1.55 -2.07
N ILE A 222 13.77 -1.72 -3.40
CA ILE A 222 13.51 -3.03 -4.03
C ILE A 222 14.70 -3.96 -3.83
N LEU A 223 15.93 -3.47 -4.04
CA LEU A 223 17.15 -4.25 -3.84
C LEU A 223 17.26 -4.77 -2.41
N PHE A 224 17.05 -3.92 -1.40
CA PHE A 224 17.14 -4.29 0.00
C PHE A 224 16.02 -5.25 0.40
N THR A 225 14.80 -5.03 -0.09
CA THR A 225 13.69 -5.96 0.15
C THR A 225 13.97 -7.33 -0.46
N LEU A 226 14.57 -7.39 -1.66
CA LEU A 226 14.97 -8.63 -2.31
C LEU A 226 16.06 -9.36 -1.52
N ILE A 227 17.11 -8.65 -1.06
CA ILE A 227 18.17 -9.22 -0.20
C ILE A 227 17.60 -9.78 1.10
N ASN A 228 16.73 -9.03 1.79
CA ASN A 228 16.08 -9.51 3.01
C ASN A 228 15.19 -10.74 2.75
N THR A 229 14.56 -10.80 1.58
CA THR A 229 13.77 -11.97 1.16
C THR A 229 14.65 -13.19 0.93
N TYR A 230 15.82 -13.01 0.31
CA TYR A 230 16.79 -14.09 0.15
C TYR A 230 17.36 -14.56 1.49
N MET A 231 17.64 -13.63 2.41
CA MET A 231 18.06 -13.97 3.78
C MET A 231 17.02 -14.83 4.49
N ALA A 232 15.75 -14.43 4.45
CA ALA A 232 14.65 -15.16 5.08
C ALA A 232 14.40 -16.54 4.44
N ASN A 233 14.74 -16.70 3.16
CA ASN A 233 14.63 -17.96 2.43
C ASN A 233 15.94 -18.78 2.43
N GLU A 234 16.97 -18.35 3.19
CA GLU A 234 18.28 -19.00 3.25
C GLU A 234 18.95 -19.20 1.88
N THR A 235 18.66 -18.29 0.93
CA THR A 235 19.16 -18.34 -0.46
C THR A 235 20.39 -17.45 -0.61
N TYR A 236 21.43 -17.78 0.15
CA TYR A 236 22.63 -16.94 0.32
C TYR A 236 23.40 -16.70 -0.99
N SER A 237 23.50 -17.71 -1.86
CA SER A 237 24.08 -17.59 -3.20
C SER A 237 23.49 -16.45 -4.04
N ALA A 238 22.22 -16.08 -3.84
CA ALA A 238 21.58 -14.97 -4.55
C ALA A 238 21.95 -13.59 -3.98
N ILE A 239 22.41 -13.52 -2.74
CA ILE A 239 22.80 -12.29 -2.04
C ILE A 239 24.22 -11.88 -2.41
N VAL A 240 25.14 -12.84 -2.50
CA VAL A 240 26.56 -12.61 -2.78
C VAL A 240 26.79 -11.63 -3.97
N PRO A 241 26.16 -11.81 -5.15
CA PRO A 241 26.36 -10.89 -6.27
C PRO A 241 25.70 -9.52 -6.10
N LEU A 242 24.79 -9.35 -5.13
CA LEU A 242 24.08 -8.10 -4.85
C LEU A 242 24.70 -7.28 -3.71
N ALA A 243 25.59 -7.90 -2.93
CA ALA A 243 26.14 -7.32 -1.71
C ALA A 243 26.87 -5.99 -1.94
N ASP A 244 27.80 -5.96 -2.89
CA ASP A 244 28.61 -4.77 -3.17
C ASP A 244 27.74 -3.61 -3.71
N GLU A 245 26.73 -3.91 -4.52
CA GLU A 245 25.78 -2.91 -4.99
C GLU A 245 24.97 -2.32 -3.83
N ALA A 246 24.42 -3.18 -2.96
CA ALA A 246 23.62 -2.75 -1.83
C ALA A 246 24.44 -1.88 -0.86
N ILE A 247 25.68 -2.27 -0.58
CA ILE A 247 26.62 -1.49 0.24
C ILE A 247 26.99 -0.17 -0.47
N GLY A 248 27.08 -0.14 -1.80
CA GLY A 248 27.30 1.08 -2.57
C GLY A 248 26.22 2.16 -2.33
N HIS A 249 24.97 1.75 -2.12
CA HIS A 249 23.88 2.68 -1.76
C HIS A 249 23.98 3.20 -0.32
N GLU A 250 24.40 2.37 0.64
CA GLU A 250 24.54 2.74 2.05
C GLU A 250 25.85 2.19 2.65
N PRO A 251 27.02 2.83 2.40
CA PRO A 251 28.33 2.27 2.74
C PRO A 251 28.60 2.09 4.24
N GLU A 252 27.89 2.84 5.07
CA GLU A 252 27.99 2.81 6.53
C GLU A 252 26.89 1.96 7.18
N ASN A 253 26.07 1.26 6.38
CA ASN A 253 25.03 0.39 6.91
C ASN A 253 25.65 -0.90 7.47
N VAL A 254 25.68 -0.99 8.80
CA VAL A 254 26.20 -2.16 9.54
C VAL A 254 25.46 -3.44 9.16
N GLY A 255 24.14 -3.37 9.03
CA GLY A 255 23.30 -4.53 8.70
C GLY A 255 23.57 -5.11 7.32
N LEU A 256 23.78 -4.26 6.30
CA LEU A 256 24.12 -4.73 4.95
C LEU A 256 25.50 -5.41 4.91
N ASN A 257 26.48 -4.86 5.63
CA ASN A 257 27.79 -5.49 5.75
C ASN A 257 27.70 -6.84 6.48
N TYR A 258 26.89 -6.93 7.55
CA TYR A 258 26.65 -8.19 8.23
C TYR A 258 25.99 -9.23 7.32
N ILE A 259 24.92 -8.87 6.62
CA ILE A 259 24.23 -9.74 5.66
C ILE A 259 25.19 -10.23 4.57
N ALA A 260 26.02 -9.34 4.03
CA ALA A 260 27.02 -9.70 3.03
C ALA A 260 28.06 -10.68 3.59
N GLY A 261 28.52 -10.46 4.83
CA GLY A 261 29.44 -11.35 5.53
C GLY A 261 28.84 -12.74 5.72
N TYR A 262 27.64 -12.79 6.30
CA TYR A 262 26.91 -14.03 6.59
C TYR A 262 26.58 -14.82 5.34
N ALA A 263 26.08 -14.17 4.29
CA ALA A 263 25.80 -14.86 3.02
C ALA A 263 27.08 -15.46 2.41
N ASN A 264 28.21 -14.77 2.48
CA ASN A 264 29.48 -15.31 1.99
C ASN A 264 29.98 -16.48 2.83
N GLU A 265 29.82 -16.42 4.15
CA GLU A 265 30.19 -17.52 5.06
C GLU A 265 29.39 -18.79 4.76
N MET A 266 28.07 -18.65 4.60
CA MET A 266 27.19 -19.78 4.28
C MET A 266 27.50 -20.43 2.93
N GLU A 267 28.02 -19.65 1.98
CA GLU A 267 28.51 -20.14 0.68
C GLU A 267 29.99 -20.61 0.72
N GLY A 268 30.63 -20.61 1.90
CA GLY A 268 32.00 -21.06 2.10
C GLY A 268 33.09 -20.07 1.68
N ASN A 269 32.72 -18.83 1.37
CA ASN A 269 33.63 -17.74 0.99
C ASN A 269 34.21 -17.05 2.24
N ASP A 270 34.87 -17.81 3.12
CA ASP A 270 35.36 -17.35 4.44
C ASP A 270 36.22 -16.06 4.35
N SER A 271 37.01 -15.89 3.29
CA SER A 271 37.83 -14.68 3.09
C SER A 271 36.98 -13.43 2.82
N ALA A 272 35.91 -13.56 2.04
CA ALA A 272 34.98 -12.46 1.78
C ALA A 272 34.13 -12.17 3.02
N ALA A 273 33.67 -13.22 3.71
CA ALA A 273 32.93 -13.10 4.97
C ALA A 273 33.73 -12.29 6.00
N LYS A 274 34.99 -12.66 6.23
CA LYS A 274 35.91 -11.95 7.12
C LYS A 274 36.03 -10.47 6.78
N ARG A 275 36.21 -10.12 5.51
CA ARG A 275 36.32 -8.71 5.06
C ARG A 275 35.08 -7.90 5.45
N PHE A 276 33.89 -8.47 5.26
CA PHE A 276 32.65 -7.78 5.59
C PHE A 276 32.41 -7.68 7.10
N TYR A 277 32.71 -8.73 7.88
CA TYR A 277 32.61 -8.65 9.33
C TYR A 277 33.65 -7.70 9.95
N GLU A 278 34.86 -7.61 9.40
CA GLU A 278 35.83 -6.57 9.77
C GLU A 278 35.27 -5.16 9.52
N LYS A 279 34.54 -4.98 8.40
CA LYS A 279 33.86 -3.72 8.12
C LYS A 279 32.75 -3.44 9.14
N VAL A 280 31.96 -4.45 9.55
CA VAL A 280 30.97 -4.35 10.64
C VAL A 280 31.62 -3.81 11.91
N ILE A 281 32.70 -4.44 12.39
CA ILE A 281 33.39 -4.01 13.61
C ILE A 281 34.04 -2.63 13.46
N SER A 282 34.52 -2.27 12.27
CA SER A 282 35.08 -0.93 12.04
C SER A 282 34.03 0.19 12.13
N LEU A 283 32.77 -0.12 11.80
CA LEU A 283 31.64 0.81 11.89
C LEU A 283 31.04 0.81 13.29
N ASP A 284 30.95 -0.36 13.92
CA ASP A 284 30.48 -0.55 15.29
C ASP A 284 31.34 -1.59 16.02
N ALA A 285 32.32 -1.09 16.79
CA ALA A 285 33.25 -1.93 17.53
C ALA A 285 32.60 -2.76 18.65
N ASN A 286 31.38 -2.40 19.08
CA ASN A 286 30.61 -3.13 20.09
C ASN A 286 29.45 -3.93 19.46
N ASN A 287 29.47 -4.15 18.15
CA ASN A 287 28.51 -5.03 17.49
C ASN A 287 28.73 -6.48 17.95
N PHE A 288 27.71 -7.09 18.57
CA PHE A 288 27.81 -8.44 19.11
C PHE A 288 28.05 -9.47 18.00
N GLU A 289 27.22 -9.43 16.96
CA GLU A 289 27.24 -10.41 15.87
C GLU A 289 28.56 -10.36 15.10
N GLY A 290 29.05 -9.17 14.74
CA GLY A 290 30.34 -9.01 14.05
C GLY A 290 31.52 -9.56 14.85
N ASN A 291 31.55 -9.34 16.16
CA ASN A 291 32.57 -9.93 17.04
C ASN A 291 32.41 -11.45 17.14
N LEU A 292 31.18 -11.96 17.30
CA LEU A 292 30.94 -13.40 17.36
C LEU A 292 31.40 -14.09 16.07
N GLU A 293 30.96 -13.62 14.91
CA GLU A 293 31.23 -14.27 13.63
C GLU A 293 32.72 -14.21 13.24
N LEU A 294 33.42 -13.10 13.50
CA LEU A 294 34.89 -13.08 13.33
C LEU A 294 35.59 -14.05 14.29
N GLY A 295 35.12 -14.12 15.54
CA GLY A 295 35.61 -15.08 16.52
C GLY A 295 35.45 -16.52 16.04
N LEU A 296 34.28 -16.85 15.49
CA LEU A 296 33.97 -18.17 14.93
C LEU A 296 34.80 -18.51 13.68
N LEU A 297 34.96 -17.57 12.74
CA LEU A 297 35.82 -17.77 11.57
C LEU A 297 37.28 -18.02 11.97
N HIS A 298 37.79 -17.26 12.95
CA HIS A 298 39.14 -17.47 13.48
C HIS A 298 39.27 -18.79 14.25
N LEU A 299 38.26 -19.17 15.02
CA LEU A 299 38.22 -20.45 15.74
C LEU A 299 38.21 -21.63 14.75
N LYS A 300 37.39 -21.58 13.70
CA LYS A 300 37.36 -22.57 12.61
C LYS A 300 38.74 -22.74 11.98
N ALA A 301 39.42 -21.63 11.67
CA ALA A 301 40.77 -21.65 11.12
C ALA A 301 41.80 -22.24 12.11
N TYR A 302 41.70 -21.92 13.39
CA TYR A 302 42.56 -22.46 14.44
C TYR A 302 42.34 -23.97 14.65
N ILE A 303 41.10 -24.45 14.63
CA ILE A 303 40.79 -25.88 14.72
C ILE A 303 41.40 -26.63 13.53
N ALA A 304 41.37 -26.04 12.32
CA ALA A 304 41.97 -26.62 11.13
C ALA A 304 43.51 -26.62 11.19
N ASN A 305 44.12 -25.66 11.86
CA ASN A 305 45.57 -25.57 12.07
C ASN A 305 45.91 -25.15 13.52
N PRO A 306 45.98 -26.09 14.48
CA PRO A 306 46.17 -25.77 15.90
C PRO A 306 47.53 -25.16 16.25
N ALA A 307 48.48 -25.12 15.31
CA ALA A 307 49.76 -24.44 15.49
C ALA A 307 49.68 -22.93 15.16
N ASP A 308 48.55 -22.44 14.63
CA ASP A 308 48.36 -21.03 14.28
C ASP A 308 47.94 -20.21 15.50
N GLU A 309 48.93 -19.80 16.29
CA GLU A 309 48.73 -18.96 17.48
C GLU A 309 48.08 -17.60 17.14
N GLU A 310 48.28 -17.06 15.93
CA GLU A 310 47.62 -15.81 15.53
C GLU A 310 46.10 -16.01 15.44
N ARG A 311 45.66 -17.12 14.82
CA ARG A 311 44.23 -17.45 14.73
C ARG A 311 43.63 -17.76 16.10
N GLN A 312 44.36 -18.45 16.96
CA GLN A 312 43.95 -18.65 18.36
C GLN A 312 43.72 -17.32 19.08
N ASN A 313 44.69 -16.40 19.01
CA ASN A 313 44.63 -15.11 19.71
C ASN A 313 43.47 -14.25 19.19
N LYS A 314 43.27 -14.20 17.87
CA LYS A 314 42.13 -13.47 17.28
C LYS A 314 40.79 -14.09 17.63
N ALA A 315 40.68 -15.42 17.62
CA ALA A 315 39.47 -16.10 18.07
C ALA A 315 39.15 -15.73 19.53
N GLN A 316 40.15 -15.76 20.40
CA GLN A 316 40.00 -15.38 21.80
C GLN A 316 39.57 -13.91 21.96
N GLU A 317 40.24 -12.98 21.28
CA GLU A 317 39.95 -11.55 21.33
C GLU A 317 38.49 -11.26 20.99
N TYR A 318 38.04 -11.74 19.83
CA TYR A 318 36.70 -11.45 19.34
C TYR A 318 35.61 -12.18 20.13
N LEU A 319 35.82 -13.46 20.51
CA LEU A 319 34.84 -14.20 21.32
C LEU A 319 34.72 -13.63 22.74
N LEU A 320 35.82 -13.19 23.35
CA LEU A 320 35.78 -12.51 24.65
C LEU A 320 35.08 -11.15 24.53
N LYS A 321 35.29 -10.42 23.43
CA LYS A 321 34.57 -9.17 23.17
C LYS A 321 33.07 -9.40 22.99
N ALA A 322 32.66 -10.41 22.22
CA ALA A 322 31.26 -10.81 22.10
C ALA A 322 30.66 -11.18 23.46
N ASN A 323 31.38 -11.97 24.26
CA ASN A 323 30.96 -12.33 25.62
C ASN A 323 30.93 -11.13 26.57
N GLN A 324 31.78 -10.12 26.39
CA GLN A 324 31.70 -8.88 27.16
C GLN A 324 30.41 -8.11 26.85
N ILE A 325 29.98 -8.12 25.59
CA ILE A 325 28.76 -7.44 25.14
C ILE A 325 27.51 -8.21 25.60
N GLN A 326 27.52 -9.54 25.46
CA GLN A 326 26.45 -10.44 25.94
C GLN A 326 27.00 -11.60 26.78
N PRO A 327 27.20 -11.42 28.10
CA PRO A 327 27.89 -12.39 28.98
C PRO A 327 27.21 -13.73 29.24
N SER A 328 25.94 -13.87 28.84
CA SER A 328 25.13 -15.08 29.06
C SER A 328 24.65 -15.69 27.74
N GLU A 329 25.19 -15.24 26.61
CA GLU A 329 24.84 -15.81 25.32
C GLU A 329 25.51 -17.18 25.16
N VAL A 330 24.67 -18.21 25.01
CA VAL A 330 25.06 -19.61 25.14
C VAL A 330 26.02 -20.03 24.02
N ASN A 331 25.83 -19.55 22.80
CA ASN A 331 26.66 -19.95 21.66
C ASN A 331 28.08 -19.37 21.77
N THR A 332 28.21 -18.14 22.28
CA THR A 332 29.48 -17.49 22.55
C THR A 332 30.26 -18.25 23.63
N LEU A 333 29.59 -18.61 24.73
CA LEU A 333 30.20 -19.42 25.79
C LEU A 333 30.61 -20.82 25.29
N LYS A 334 29.76 -21.48 24.50
CA LYS A 334 30.13 -22.76 23.85
C LYS A 334 31.36 -22.60 22.96
N SER A 335 31.45 -21.52 22.20
CA SER A 335 32.58 -21.24 21.31
C SER A 335 33.88 -20.99 22.09
N LEU A 336 33.80 -20.26 23.21
CA LEU A 336 34.91 -20.09 24.15
C LEU A 336 35.34 -21.43 24.76
N ALA A 337 34.40 -22.29 25.14
CA ALA A 337 34.72 -23.63 25.63
C ALA A 337 35.46 -24.47 24.56
N VAL A 338 35.01 -24.43 23.31
CA VAL A 338 35.71 -25.09 22.19
C VAL A 338 37.13 -24.53 22.03
N LEU A 339 37.31 -23.21 22.06
CA LEU A 339 38.62 -22.56 21.99
C LEU A 339 39.56 -23.01 23.12
N TYR A 340 39.09 -23.00 24.37
CA TYR A 340 39.90 -23.38 25.53
C TYR A 340 40.21 -24.87 25.56
N SER A 341 39.26 -25.71 25.14
CA SER A 341 39.51 -27.14 24.94
C SER A 341 40.58 -27.38 23.88
N GLN A 342 40.51 -26.67 22.75
CA GLN A 342 41.47 -26.84 21.65
C GLN A 342 42.87 -26.33 22.01
N SER A 343 42.96 -25.24 22.78
CA SER A 343 44.22 -24.65 23.23
C SER A 343 44.82 -25.29 24.49
N GLY A 344 44.06 -26.15 25.18
CA GLY A 344 44.48 -26.79 26.42
C GLY A 344 44.41 -25.88 27.66
N ASP A 345 43.70 -24.75 27.61
CA ASP A 345 43.48 -23.90 28.77
C ASP A 345 42.37 -24.48 29.67
N VAL A 346 42.75 -25.49 30.47
CA VAL A 346 41.84 -26.22 31.37
C VAL A 346 41.16 -25.28 32.36
N ILE A 347 41.85 -24.24 32.83
CA ILE A 347 41.32 -23.32 33.84
C ILE A 347 40.16 -22.50 33.26
N GLN A 348 40.34 -21.93 32.08
CA GLN A 348 39.27 -21.15 31.45
C GLN A 348 38.14 -22.05 30.94
N LEU A 349 38.45 -23.25 30.47
CA LEU A 349 37.46 -24.24 30.08
C LEU A 349 36.52 -24.59 31.26
N GLU A 350 37.07 -24.91 32.44
CA GLU A 350 36.27 -25.20 33.63
C GLU A 350 35.39 -24.01 34.04
N ARG A 351 35.91 -22.79 33.97
CA ARG A 351 35.15 -21.57 34.29
C ARG A 351 33.94 -21.40 33.37
N VAL A 352 34.15 -21.48 32.05
CA VAL A 352 33.08 -21.32 31.06
C VAL A 352 32.04 -22.44 31.18
N ASN A 353 32.48 -23.69 31.39
CA ASN A 353 31.56 -24.82 31.60
C ASN A 353 30.70 -24.66 32.86
N ASN A 354 31.25 -24.11 33.94
CA ASN A 354 30.47 -23.82 35.14
C ASN A 354 29.38 -22.78 34.88
N ILE A 355 29.68 -21.73 34.11
CA ILE A 355 28.69 -20.71 33.71
C ILE A 355 27.60 -21.36 32.84
N LEU A 356 27.98 -22.13 31.82
CA LEU A 356 27.03 -22.86 30.97
C LEU A 356 26.10 -23.77 31.77
N ASN A 357 26.65 -24.54 32.73
CA ASN A 357 25.84 -25.41 33.59
C ASN A 357 24.82 -24.62 34.42
N GLN A 358 25.21 -23.46 34.96
CA GLN A 358 24.30 -22.58 35.71
C GLN A 358 23.16 -22.03 34.83
N LEU A 359 23.43 -21.75 33.55
CA LEU A 359 22.44 -21.29 32.59
C LEU A 359 21.49 -22.39 32.10
N THR A 360 21.87 -23.66 32.21
CA THR A 360 21.05 -24.80 31.73
C THR A 360 20.10 -25.34 32.82
N ILE A 361 20.38 -25.01 34.08
CA ILE A 361 19.60 -25.47 35.25
C ILE A 361 18.46 -24.51 35.60
N ASN A 362 18.53 -23.25 35.14
CA ASN A 362 17.49 -22.22 35.29
C ASN A 362 16.70 -22.05 33.99
#